data_AF-A0A2A6RD76-F1
#
_entry.id   AF-A0A2A6RD76-F1
#
_cell.length_a   1.000
_cell.length_b   1.000
_cell.length_c   1.000
_cell.angle_alpha   90.00
_cell.angle_beta   90.00
_cell.angle_gamma   90.00
#
_symmetry.space_group_name_H-M   'P 1'
#
loop_
_entity.id
_entity.type
_entity.pdbx_description
1 polymer ?
#
loop_
_entity_poly.entity_id
_entity_poly.type
_entity_poly.pdbx_seq_one_letter_code
_entity_poly.pdbx_strand_id
1 'polypeptide(L)'
;MQEIEVLRQTKAFLHRKGLLGRNVLEIYTDSHPSLLGDRKLDPFQRFTLQFDAFAVHPDLVGRLDDGETLFAVEAKGSDDWLKGIAQADVYRQGFHASMLAVAGTPSADVRAFARQRGIGILAVLPHGVDLIDPPPLSLPKFVLAKSILSQFSATNTLLSQFSFNLPTHYLGCAICLDAWQKQHSASMVSIQDLESFVRNHYPVMPKVFRPALAGAAKLRLINIYGNEVELTKIGKTCMPLLPDAATLNTWHSQAIHKPLAVISPSTGAVLRILLEGDPVAKFITDVLEKTDPREAIPMSTLVEIASRLDKTMTPIVFFFPKIVHEILDDQGFIVWHKVEPRHYRTSIYMQYKKILIHAGFIADHGVGGTSSKSYNPDRDIWEYIL
;
A
#
# COMPACT_ATOMS: atom_id res chain seq x y z
N MET A 1 -22.38 -23.94 7.11
CA MET A 1 -22.06 -22.58 6.64
C MET A 1 -20.76 -22.68 5.85
N GLN A 2 -20.68 -22.10 4.65
CA GLN A 2 -19.48 -22.17 3.80
C GLN A 2 -18.38 -21.24 4.32
N GLU A 3 -17.12 -21.55 4.00
CA GLU A 3 -15.94 -20.78 4.43
C GLU A 3 -16.01 -19.29 4.05
N ILE A 4 -16.52 -18.98 2.84
CA ILE A 4 -16.69 -17.58 2.41
C ILE A 4 -17.67 -16.79 3.29
N GLU A 5 -18.69 -17.45 3.83
CA GLU A 5 -19.63 -16.83 4.78
C GLU A 5 -18.96 -16.59 6.14
N VAL A 6 -18.15 -17.56 6.60
CA VAL A 6 -17.34 -17.44 7.83
C VAL A 6 -16.42 -16.22 7.72
N LEU A 7 -15.70 -16.09 6.61
CA LEU A 7 -14.83 -14.94 6.36
C LEU A 7 -15.59 -13.62 6.37
N ARG A 8 -16.74 -13.55 5.69
CA ARG A 8 -17.54 -12.33 5.61
C ARG A 8 -18.02 -11.88 6.98
N GLN A 9 -18.55 -12.81 7.77
CA GLN A 9 -19.04 -12.51 9.11
C GLN A 9 -17.90 -12.14 10.06
N THR A 10 -16.78 -12.85 10.00
CA THR A 10 -15.59 -12.53 10.79
C THR A 10 -15.03 -11.16 10.46
N LYS A 11 -14.88 -10.81 9.17
CA LYS A 11 -14.43 -9.48 8.74
C LYS A 11 -15.36 -8.38 9.26
N ALA A 12 -16.68 -8.57 9.11
CA ALA A 12 -17.68 -7.64 9.61
C ALA A 12 -17.72 -7.53 11.15
N PHE A 13 -17.41 -8.61 11.86
CA PHE A 13 -17.26 -8.60 13.32
C PHE A 13 -16.03 -7.79 13.73
N LEU A 14 -14.86 -8.08 13.15
CA LEU A 14 -13.60 -7.42 13.48
C LEU A 14 -13.65 -5.92 13.20
N HIS A 15 -14.30 -5.49 12.11
CA HIS A 15 -14.52 -4.06 11.86
C HIS A 15 -15.40 -3.38 12.91
N ARG A 16 -16.44 -4.06 13.42
CA ARG A 16 -17.43 -3.46 14.34
C ARG A 16 -17.02 -3.54 15.81
N LYS A 17 -16.34 -4.62 16.19
CA LYS A 17 -16.02 -4.94 17.59
C LYS A 17 -14.54 -4.79 17.91
N GLY A 18 -13.69 -4.69 16.89
CA GLY A 18 -12.26 -4.71 17.08
C GLY A 18 -11.74 -6.09 17.47
N LEU A 19 -10.53 -6.11 18.02
CA LEU A 19 -9.87 -7.31 18.54
C LEU A 19 -9.08 -6.93 19.80
N LEU A 20 -9.18 -7.74 20.85
CA LEU A 20 -8.45 -7.53 22.12
C LEU A 20 -8.65 -6.12 22.71
N GLY A 21 -9.86 -5.57 22.59
CA GLY A 21 -10.21 -4.25 23.12
C GLY A 21 -9.68 -3.05 22.30
N ARG A 22 -9.12 -3.30 21.12
CA ARG A 22 -8.62 -2.26 20.19
C ARG A 22 -9.39 -2.26 18.89
N ASN A 23 -9.46 -1.12 18.22
CA ASN A 23 -10.05 -1.07 16.88
C ASN A 23 -9.10 -1.68 15.86
N VAL A 24 -9.67 -2.22 14.79
CA VAL A 24 -8.91 -2.65 13.62
C VAL A 24 -8.67 -1.44 12.74
N LEU A 25 -7.40 -1.05 12.57
CA LEU A 25 -6.97 0.06 11.71
C LEU A 25 -7.18 -0.30 10.24
N GLU A 26 -6.79 -1.51 9.85
CA GLU A 26 -6.90 -2.02 8.49
C GLU A 26 -7.02 -3.55 8.49
N ILE A 27 -7.72 -4.08 7.49
CA ILE A 27 -7.92 -5.52 7.31
C ILE A 27 -8.09 -5.84 5.82
N TYR A 28 -7.36 -6.84 5.35
CA TYR A 28 -7.35 -7.29 3.96
C TYR A 28 -7.76 -8.75 3.90
N THR A 29 -8.37 -9.12 2.79
CA THR A 29 -8.69 -10.50 2.47
C THR A 29 -7.71 -11.04 1.44
N ASP A 30 -7.31 -12.30 1.56
CA ASP A 30 -6.44 -12.94 0.58
C ASP A 30 -7.06 -12.87 -0.82
N SER A 31 -6.22 -12.68 -1.84
CA SER A 31 -6.69 -12.60 -3.22
C SER A 31 -6.82 -13.97 -3.90
N HIS A 32 -7.09 -15.04 -3.14
CA HIS A 32 -7.34 -16.37 -3.66
C HIS A 32 -8.57 -16.40 -4.60
N PRO A 33 -8.54 -17.14 -5.72
CA PRO A 33 -9.64 -17.21 -6.69
C PRO A 33 -11.02 -17.48 -6.08
N SER A 34 -11.09 -18.33 -5.05
CA SER A 34 -12.34 -18.70 -4.39
C SER A 34 -13.01 -17.53 -3.65
N LEU A 35 -12.26 -16.47 -3.31
CA LEU A 35 -12.75 -15.34 -2.52
C LEU A 35 -13.10 -14.12 -3.38
N LEU A 36 -12.47 -13.97 -4.54
CA LEU A 36 -12.59 -12.78 -5.41
C LEU A 36 -14.00 -12.52 -5.95
N GLY A 37 -14.87 -13.55 -5.96
CA GLY A 37 -16.26 -13.42 -6.39
C GLY A 37 -17.13 -12.56 -5.46
N ASP A 38 -16.72 -12.36 -4.21
CA ASP A 38 -17.51 -11.62 -3.21
C ASP A 38 -16.92 -10.24 -2.89
N ARG A 39 -17.52 -9.19 -3.45
CA ARG A 39 -17.11 -7.79 -3.21
C ARG A 39 -17.21 -7.35 -1.75
N LYS A 40 -17.98 -8.04 -0.90
CA LYS A 40 -18.03 -7.72 0.54
C LYS A 40 -16.72 -8.04 1.26
N LEU A 41 -15.85 -8.80 0.62
CA LEU A 41 -14.51 -9.13 1.10
C LEU A 41 -13.43 -8.15 0.60
N ASP A 42 -13.77 -7.13 -0.21
CA ASP A 42 -12.83 -6.05 -0.51
C ASP A 42 -12.39 -5.33 0.80
N PRO A 43 -11.15 -4.79 0.89
CA PRO A 43 -10.09 -4.87 -0.12
C PRO A 43 -9.35 -6.22 -0.11
N PHE A 44 -8.95 -6.67 -1.32
CA PHE A 44 -8.12 -7.87 -1.50
C PHE A 44 -6.65 -7.52 -1.64
N GLN A 45 -5.80 -8.29 -0.95
CA GLN A 45 -4.36 -8.29 -1.12
C GLN A 45 -3.80 -9.61 -0.58
N ARG A 46 -2.98 -10.29 -1.38
CA ARG A 46 -2.26 -11.49 -0.93
C ARG A 46 -1.05 -11.09 -0.11
N PHE A 47 -1.15 -11.25 1.20
CA PHE A 47 -0.02 -11.15 2.10
C PHE A 47 0.71 -12.49 2.16
N THR A 48 2.04 -12.42 2.16
CA THR A 48 2.88 -13.62 2.06
C THR A 48 3.80 -13.69 3.26
N LEU A 49 3.68 -14.78 4.02
CA LEU A 49 4.65 -15.15 5.02
C LEU A 49 5.63 -16.16 4.40
N GLN A 50 6.78 -15.66 3.96
CA GLN A 50 7.79 -16.46 3.26
C GLN A 50 8.73 -17.16 4.23
N PHE A 51 8.91 -18.47 4.05
CA PHE A 51 9.94 -19.28 4.68
C PHE A 51 10.91 -19.82 3.62
N ASP A 52 12.00 -20.46 4.04
CA ASP A 52 13.02 -20.98 3.11
C ASP A 52 12.46 -22.02 2.13
N ALA A 53 11.53 -22.87 2.58
CA ALA A 53 11.03 -24.01 1.80
C ALA A 53 9.58 -23.86 1.30
N PHE A 54 8.83 -22.89 1.82
CA PHE A 54 7.41 -22.69 1.49
C PHE A 54 6.95 -21.28 1.84
N ALA A 55 5.77 -20.92 1.39
CA ALA A 55 5.08 -19.70 1.81
C ALA A 55 3.67 -20.04 2.29
N VAL A 56 3.11 -19.17 3.12
CA VAL A 56 1.70 -19.26 3.54
C VAL A 56 1.01 -17.91 3.42
N HIS A 57 -0.31 -17.97 3.22
CA HIS A 57 -1.15 -16.82 2.94
C HIS A 57 -2.39 -16.90 3.84
N PRO A 58 -2.48 -16.08 4.91
CA PRO A 58 -3.68 -16.05 5.75
C PRO A 58 -4.89 -15.51 5.00
N ASP A 59 -6.07 -16.09 5.25
CA ASP A 59 -7.31 -15.66 4.59
C ASP A 59 -7.69 -14.21 4.92
N LEU A 60 -7.46 -13.79 6.17
CA LEU A 60 -7.51 -12.38 6.56
C LEU A 60 -6.23 -12.00 7.30
N VAL A 61 -5.78 -10.79 7.04
CA VAL A 61 -4.73 -10.14 7.84
C VAL A 61 -5.21 -8.75 8.25
N GLY A 62 -4.82 -8.31 9.43
CA GLY A 62 -5.11 -6.94 9.85
C GLY A 62 -4.10 -6.37 10.83
N ARG A 63 -4.26 -5.08 11.08
CA ARG A 63 -3.44 -4.30 12.01
C ARG A 63 -4.34 -3.51 12.94
N LEU A 64 -3.99 -3.46 14.21
CA LEU A 64 -4.75 -2.71 15.22
C LEU A 64 -4.37 -1.22 15.21
N ASP A 65 -5.19 -0.42 15.89
CA ASP A 65 -5.04 1.05 15.98
C ASP A 65 -3.82 1.54 16.77
N ASP A 66 -3.04 0.65 17.39
CA ASP A 66 -1.70 0.96 17.88
C ASP A 66 -0.65 1.09 16.76
N GLY A 67 -0.99 0.69 15.54
CA GLY A 67 -0.13 0.81 14.36
C GLY A 67 0.94 -0.28 14.23
N GLU A 68 1.04 -1.21 15.19
CA GLU A 68 2.11 -2.22 15.24
C GLU A 68 1.56 -3.65 15.40
N THR A 69 0.48 -3.83 16.15
CA THR A 69 -0.07 -5.16 16.45
C THR A 69 -0.76 -5.75 15.21
N LEU A 70 -0.04 -6.66 14.57
CA LEU A 70 -0.51 -7.50 13.47
C LEU A 70 -1.31 -8.71 13.94
N PHE A 71 -2.38 -9.05 13.23
CA PHE A 71 -3.10 -10.31 13.39
C PHE A 71 -3.42 -11.01 12.07
N ALA A 72 -3.58 -12.33 12.14
CA ALA A 72 -3.99 -13.17 11.04
C ALA A 72 -5.18 -14.06 11.44
N VAL A 73 -6.04 -14.38 10.48
CA VAL A 73 -7.18 -15.28 10.64
C VAL A 73 -7.16 -16.31 9.53
N GLU A 74 -7.21 -17.58 9.91
CA GLU A 74 -7.63 -18.67 9.01
C GLU A 74 -9.14 -18.87 9.16
N ALA A 75 -9.87 -19.09 8.08
CA ALA A 75 -11.28 -19.46 8.13
C ALA A 75 -11.49 -20.91 7.70
N LYS A 76 -12.45 -21.58 8.34
CA LYS A 76 -12.92 -22.91 7.97
C LYS A 76 -14.44 -22.99 8.07
N GLY A 77 -15.02 -23.78 7.19
CA GLY A 77 -16.44 -24.14 7.24
C GLY A 77 -16.78 -25.04 8.42
N SER A 78 -17.68 -26.01 8.21
CA SER A 78 -18.09 -26.97 9.25
C SER A 78 -17.03 -28.02 9.60
N ASP A 79 -16.00 -28.16 8.78
CA ASP A 79 -15.04 -29.26 8.82
C ASP A 79 -13.58 -28.74 8.80
N ASP A 80 -12.61 -29.64 8.95
CA ASP A 80 -11.16 -29.37 8.87
C ASP A 80 -10.59 -28.34 9.87
N TRP A 81 -11.21 -28.19 11.04
CA TRP A 81 -10.77 -27.23 12.06
C TRP A 81 -9.34 -27.49 12.57
N LEU A 82 -8.94 -28.76 12.73
CA LEU A 82 -7.57 -29.09 13.16
C LEU A 82 -6.52 -28.65 12.14
N LYS A 83 -6.82 -28.80 10.84
CA LYS A 83 -5.97 -28.29 9.76
C LYS A 83 -5.90 -26.76 9.82
N GLY A 84 -7.03 -26.10 10.06
CA GLY A 84 -7.09 -24.65 10.27
C GLY A 84 -6.24 -24.18 11.46
N ILE A 85 -6.27 -24.89 12.59
CA ILE A 85 -5.40 -24.59 13.75
C ILE A 85 -3.92 -24.72 13.35
N ALA A 86 -3.55 -25.78 12.61
CA ALA A 86 -2.18 -25.97 12.17
C ALA A 86 -1.71 -24.85 11.23
N GLN A 87 -2.56 -24.39 10.30
CA GLN A 87 -2.26 -23.25 9.43
C GLN A 87 -2.11 -21.96 10.25
N ALA A 88 -3.03 -21.69 11.18
CA ALA A 88 -2.97 -20.53 12.06
C ALA A 88 -1.73 -20.53 12.99
N ASP A 89 -1.25 -21.71 13.42
CA ASP A 89 -0.01 -21.87 14.21
C ASP A 89 1.21 -21.36 13.44
N VAL A 90 1.28 -21.61 12.13
CA VAL A 90 2.35 -21.07 11.27
C VAL A 90 2.33 -19.53 11.25
N TYR A 91 1.16 -18.90 11.24
CA TYR A 91 1.04 -17.43 11.17
C TYR A 91 1.64 -16.75 12.39
N ARG A 92 1.67 -17.39 13.56
CA ARG A 92 2.31 -16.84 14.78
C ARG A 92 3.79 -16.48 14.59
N GLN A 93 4.44 -17.03 13.56
CA GLN A 93 5.82 -16.68 13.23
C GLN A 93 5.96 -15.23 12.72
N GLY A 94 4.91 -14.66 12.10
CA GLY A 94 4.92 -13.30 11.55
C GLY A 94 3.88 -12.35 12.14
N PHE A 95 2.90 -12.86 12.89
CA PHE A 95 1.79 -12.09 13.45
C PHE A 95 1.76 -12.17 14.97
N HIS A 96 1.36 -11.08 15.63
CA HIS A 96 1.29 -11.02 17.09
C HIS A 96 0.13 -11.86 17.64
N ALA A 97 -1.00 -11.86 16.93
CA ALA A 97 -2.16 -12.68 17.20
C ALA A 97 -2.52 -13.54 15.98
N SER A 98 -2.84 -14.81 16.22
CA SER A 98 -3.34 -15.71 15.18
C SER A 98 -4.62 -16.39 15.65
N MET A 99 -5.59 -16.51 14.76
CA MET A 99 -6.93 -17.01 15.07
C MET A 99 -7.43 -17.97 14.00
N LEU A 100 -8.33 -18.84 14.43
CA LEU A 100 -9.17 -19.64 13.56
C LEU A 100 -10.62 -19.16 13.69
N ALA A 101 -11.24 -18.81 12.57
CA ALA A 101 -12.67 -18.59 12.46
C ALA A 101 -13.35 -19.86 11.92
N VAL A 102 -14.36 -20.37 12.62
CA VAL A 102 -15.06 -21.61 12.25
C VAL A 102 -16.56 -21.44 12.17
N ALA A 103 -17.22 -22.20 11.30
CA ALA A 103 -18.68 -22.30 11.32
C ALA A 103 -19.15 -23.19 12.48
N GLY A 104 -19.87 -22.62 13.44
CA GLY A 104 -20.35 -23.34 14.62
C GLY A 104 -19.45 -23.20 15.84
N THR A 105 -19.72 -24.00 16.87
CA THR A 105 -18.99 -23.98 18.13
C THR A 105 -18.07 -25.19 18.23
N PRO A 106 -16.75 -25.00 18.28
CA PRO A 106 -15.83 -26.12 18.41
C PRO A 106 -15.94 -26.84 19.76
N SER A 107 -15.66 -28.15 19.75
CA SER A 107 -15.67 -28.97 20.96
C SER A 107 -14.63 -28.48 22.00
N ALA A 108 -14.79 -28.89 23.25
CA ALA A 108 -13.86 -28.55 24.32
C ALA A 108 -12.42 -29.00 24.00
N ASP A 109 -12.25 -30.15 23.35
CA ASP A 109 -10.93 -30.70 22.99
C ASP A 109 -10.27 -29.86 21.89
N VAL A 110 -11.03 -29.48 20.85
CA VAL A 110 -10.52 -28.61 19.77
C VAL A 110 -10.10 -27.24 20.33
N ARG A 111 -10.91 -26.69 21.24
CA ARG A 111 -10.59 -25.43 21.94
C ARG A 111 -9.35 -25.55 22.82
N ALA A 112 -9.24 -26.64 23.58
CA ALA A 112 -8.06 -26.90 24.41
C ALA A 112 -6.80 -27.02 23.55
N PHE A 113 -6.87 -27.72 22.42
CA PHE A 113 -5.77 -27.84 21.47
C PHE A 113 -5.38 -26.49 20.86
N ALA A 114 -6.35 -25.69 20.40
CA ALA A 114 -6.10 -24.34 19.90
C ALA A 114 -5.42 -23.47 20.96
N ARG A 115 -5.92 -23.49 22.20
CA ARG A 115 -5.33 -22.74 23.32
C ARG A 115 -3.90 -23.19 23.62
N GLN A 116 -3.60 -24.48 23.54
CA GLN A 116 -2.24 -25.00 23.71
C GLN A 116 -1.28 -24.50 22.62
N ARG A 117 -1.78 -24.32 21.39
CA ARG A 117 -1.07 -23.65 20.28
C ARG A 117 -1.16 -22.12 20.34
N GLY A 118 -1.85 -21.58 21.36
CA GLY A 118 -2.19 -20.17 21.53
C GLY A 118 -2.89 -19.55 20.31
N ILE A 119 -3.77 -20.31 19.67
CA ILE A 119 -4.63 -19.85 18.59
C ILE A 119 -5.97 -19.42 19.20
N GLY A 120 -6.39 -18.20 18.89
CA GLY A 120 -7.72 -17.71 19.26
C GLY A 120 -8.81 -18.34 18.40
N ILE A 121 -10.03 -18.44 18.92
CA ILE A 121 -11.17 -19.02 18.20
C ILE A 121 -12.30 -17.99 18.08
N LEU A 122 -12.70 -17.75 16.84
CA LEU A 122 -13.92 -17.04 16.48
C LEU A 122 -14.95 -18.07 16.01
N ALA A 123 -16.05 -18.23 16.76
CA ALA A 123 -17.17 -19.04 16.33
C ALA A 123 -18.16 -18.19 15.53
N VAL A 124 -18.44 -18.62 14.31
CA VAL A 124 -19.40 -17.97 13.43
C VAL A 124 -20.70 -18.77 13.47
N LEU A 125 -21.71 -18.18 14.08
CA LEU A 125 -23.03 -18.75 14.31
C LEU A 125 -24.07 -18.03 13.43
N PRO A 126 -25.26 -18.62 13.21
CA PRO A 126 -26.30 -17.98 12.39
C PRO A 126 -26.72 -16.58 12.86
N HIS A 127 -26.54 -16.27 14.15
CA HIS A 127 -26.96 -15.02 14.79
C HIS A 127 -25.81 -14.05 15.11
N GLY A 128 -24.56 -14.42 14.84
CA GLY A 128 -23.42 -13.57 15.17
C GLY A 128 -22.08 -14.29 15.19
N VAL A 129 -21.04 -13.53 15.54
CA VAL A 129 -19.67 -14.03 15.72
C VAL A 129 -19.27 -13.81 17.17
N ASP A 130 -18.77 -14.86 17.81
CA ASP A 130 -18.29 -14.83 19.18
C ASP A 130 -16.79 -15.14 19.24
N LEU A 131 -16.03 -14.32 19.97
CA LEU A 131 -14.66 -14.63 20.32
C LEU A 131 -14.67 -15.54 21.55
N ILE A 132 -14.70 -16.86 21.31
CA ILE A 132 -14.82 -17.88 22.36
C ILE A 132 -13.53 -18.01 23.16
N ASP A 133 -12.40 -17.98 22.47
CA ASP A 133 -11.07 -18.05 23.08
C ASP A 133 -10.21 -16.91 22.49
N PRO A 134 -9.82 -15.89 23.27
CA PRO A 134 -8.99 -14.81 22.76
C PRO A 134 -7.58 -15.31 22.45
N PRO A 135 -6.95 -14.88 21.34
CA PRO A 135 -5.57 -15.25 21.05
C PRO A 135 -4.63 -14.59 22.06
N PRO A 136 -3.69 -15.33 22.68
CA PRO A 136 -2.58 -14.69 23.39
C PRO A 136 -1.72 -13.91 22.41
N LEU A 137 -1.28 -12.71 22.81
CA LEU A 137 -0.27 -11.98 22.06
C LEU A 137 1.08 -12.69 22.17
N SER A 138 1.79 -12.76 21.05
CA SER A 138 3.14 -13.31 20.97
C SER A 138 4.06 -12.34 20.25
N LEU A 139 5.36 -12.42 20.55
CA LEU A 139 6.37 -11.70 19.80
C LEU A 139 6.70 -12.51 18.54
N PRO A 140 6.35 -12.01 17.33
CA PRO A 140 6.69 -12.70 16.10
C PRO A 140 8.20 -12.61 15.81
N LYS A 141 8.67 -13.43 14.88
CA LYS A 141 10.05 -13.32 14.38
C LYS A 141 10.21 -11.97 13.69
N PHE A 142 11.19 -11.20 14.14
CA PHE A 142 11.41 -9.82 13.69
C PHE A 142 11.43 -9.66 12.17
N VAL A 143 12.18 -10.52 11.45
CA VAL A 143 12.29 -10.45 9.98
C VAL A 143 10.94 -10.65 9.29
N LEU A 144 10.16 -11.64 9.75
CA LEU A 144 8.85 -11.95 9.18
C LEU A 144 7.83 -10.86 9.48
N ALA A 145 7.78 -10.39 10.73
CA ALA A 145 6.89 -9.29 11.12
C ALA A 145 7.21 -7.99 10.36
N LYS A 146 8.50 -7.68 10.19
CA LYS A 146 8.95 -6.53 9.39
C LYS A 146 8.53 -6.65 7.93
N SER A 147 8.68 -7.84 7.33
CA SER A 147 8.19 -8.09 5.96
C SER A 147 6.67 -7.83 5.86
N ILE A 148 5.87 -8.37 6.78
CA ILE A 148 4.41 -8.13 6.77
C ILE A 148 4.08 -6.64 6.97
N LEU A 149 4.76 -5.93 7.86
CA LEU A 149 4.59 -4.48 8.04
C LEU A 149 4.94 -3.68 6.78
N SER A 150 6.00 -4.07 6.05
CA SER A 150 6.35 -3.49 4.75
C SER A 150 5.26 -3.75 3.72
N GLN A 151 4.70 -4.96 3.67
CA GLN A 151 3.58 -5.32 2.79
C GLN A 151 2.33 -4.47 3.09
N PHE A 152 2.00 -4.24 4.37
CA PHE A 152 0.90 -3.35 4.79
C PHE A 152 1.16 -1.92 4.33
N SER A 153 2.37 -1.42 4.59
CA SER A 153 2.77 -0.05 4.25
C SER A 153 2.67 0.19 2.74
N ALA A 154 3.19 -0.73 1.92
CA ALA A 154 3.08 -0.62 0.46
C ALA A 154 1.63 -0.74 -0.03
N THR A 155 0.86 -1.67 0.53
CA THR A 155 -0.55 -1.85 0.15
C THR A 155 -1.35 -0.59 0.43
N ASN A 156 -1.26 -0.03 1.64
CA ASN A 156 -1.93 1.21 2.00
C ASN A 156 -1.46 2.39 1.14
N THR A 157 -0.16 2.48 0.89
CA THR A 157 0.40 3.47 -0.04
C THR A 157 -0.20 3.32 -1.44
N LEU A 158 -0.39 2.12 -1.97
CA LEU A 158 -0.98 1.87 -3.29
C LEU A 158 -2.49 2.13 -3.37
N LEU A 159 -3.21 2.10 -2.24
CA LEU A 159 -4.61 2.53 -2.18
C LEU A 159 -4.75 4.04 -2.43
N SER A 160 -3.72 4.83 -2.09
CA SER A 160 -3.64 6.26 -2.41
C SER A 160 -2.83 6.50 -3.68
N GLN A 161 -3.46 7.07 -4.72
CA GLN A 161 -2.81 7.26 -6.02
C GLN A 161 -2.31 8.68 -6.25
N PHE A 162 -1.18 8.80 -6.94
CA PHE A 162 -0.78 10.05 -7.59
C PHE A 162 -1.68 10.28 -8.81
N SER A 163 -2.82 10.95 -8.59
CA SER A 163 -3.86 11.15 -9.61
C SER A 163 -3.43 12.04 -10.80
N PHE A 164 -2.29 12.71 -10.70
CA PHE A 164 -1.75 13.63 -11.69
C PHE A 164 -0.28 13.28 -11.94
N ASN A 165 0.15 13.38 -13.20
CA ASN A 165 1.51 13.01 -13.59
C ASN A 165 2.55 14.08 -13.24
N LEU A 166 2.12 15.28 -12.84
CA LEU A 166 3.01 16.40 -12.50
C LEU A 166 3.02 16.61 -10.98
N PRO A 167 4.18 16.46 -10.31
CA PRO A 167 4.27 16.65 -8.86
C PRO A 167 4.01 18.09 -8.42
N THR A 168 4.12 19.06 -9.34
CA THR A 168 3.84 20.48 -9.04
C THR A 168 2.42 20.70 -8.54
N HIS A 169 1.44 19.87 -8.94
CA HIS A 169 0.08 19.95 -8.39
C HIS A 169 0.04 19.63 -6.89
N TYR A 170 0.89 18.71 -6.43
CA TYR A 170 0.96 18.32 -5.02
C TYR A 170 1.78 19.32 -4.21
N LEU A 171 2.90 19.76 -4.76
CA LEU A 171 3.73 20.79 -4.15
C LEU A 171 2.97 22.12 -4.00
N GLY A 172 2.19 22.50 -5.02
CA GLY A 172 1.38 23.72 -5.01
C GLY A 172 0.38 23.76 -3.85
N CYS A 173 -0.25 22.63 -3.51
CA CYS A 173 -1.12 22.55 -2.32
C CYS A 173 -0.36 22.93 -1.03
N ALA A 174 0.83 22.37 -0.82
CA ALA A 174 1.61 22.60 0.39
C ALA A 174 2.18 24.03 0.45
N ILE A 175 2.70 24.54 -0.67
CA ILE A 175 3.24 25.91 -0.76
C ILE A 175 2.14 26.95 -0.50
N CYS A 176 0.97 26.78 -1.12
CA CYS A 176 -0.16 27.68 -0.86
C CYS A 176 -0.69 27.56 0.57
N LEU A 177 -0.67 26.37 1.16
CA LEU A 177 -1.03 26.18 2.56
C LEU A 177 -0.07 26.94 3.49
N ASP A 178 1.24 26.83 3.28
CA ASP A 178 2.25 27.58 4.05
C ASP A 178 2.03 29.10 3.96
N ALA A 179 1.80 29.62 2.75
CA ALA A 179 1.52 31.04 2.54
C ALA A 179 0.24 31.47 3.25
N TRP A 180 -0.83 30.67 3.17
CA TRP A 180 -2.09 30.96 3.87
C TRP A 180 -1.90 30.98 5.40
N GLN A 181 -1.19 29.99 5.95
CA GLN A 181 -0.93 29.89 7.39
C GLN A 181 -0.14 31.08 7.92
N LYS A 182 0.86 31.54 7.16
CA LYS A 182 1.63 32.75 7.47
C LYS A 182 0.77 34.01 7.44
N GLN A 183 -0.13 34.14 6.46
CA GLN A 183 -1.02 35.30 6.34
C GLN A 183 -2.06 35.37 7.47
N HIS A 184 -2.59 34.22 7.92
CA HIS A 184 -3.71 34.17 8.86
C HIS A 184 -3.29 33.80 10.29
N SER A 185 -2.01 33.50 10.53
CA SER A 185 -1.49 33.04 11.83
C SER A 185 -2.26 31.84 12.42
N ALA A 186 -2.74 30.95 11.54
CA ALA A 186 -3.53 29.77 11.89
C ALA A 186 -2.82 28.50 11.42
N SER A 187 -2.86 27.43 12.22
CA SER A 187 -2.19 26.16 11.92
C SER A 187 -3.02 25.21 11.07
N MET A 188 -4.33 25.42 11.00
CA MET A 188 -5.28 24.59 10.24
C MET A 188 -6.15 25.48 9.37
N VAL A 189 -6.58 24.94 8.23
CA VAL A 189 -7.47 25.62 7.28
C VAL A 189 -8.52 24.64 6.77
N SER A 190 -9.72 25.13 6.49
CA SER A 190 -10.73 24.30 5.83
C SER A 190 -10.29 23.98 4.39
N ILE A 191 -10.66 22.81 3.88
CA ILE A 191 -10.34 22.41 2.49
C ILE A 191 -10.92 23.43 1.49
N GLN A 192 -12.08 24.00 1.77
CA GLN A 192 -12.75 24.96 0.88
C GLN A 192 -12.01 26.30 0.82
N ASP A 193 -11.53 26.79 1.96
CA ASP A 193 -10.77 28.04 2.02
C ASP A 193 -9.39 27.85 1.38
N LEU A 194 -8.73 26.71 1.62
CA LEU A 194 -7.48 26.39 0.96
C LEU A 194 -7.67 26.26 -0.55
N GLU A 195 -8.71 25.59 -1.03
CA GLU A 195 -8.99 25.48 -2.47
C GLU A 195 -9.14 26.87 -3.09
N SER A 196 -9.95 27.74 -2.48
CA SER A 196 -10.15 29.11 -2.94
C SER A 196 -8.83 29.90 -3.00
N PHE A 197 -8.00 29.76 -1.97
CA PHE A 197 -6.69 30.40 -1.92
C PHE A 197 -5.72 29.87 -2.99
N VAL A 198 -5.67 28.55 -3.17
CA VAL A 198 -4.84 27.89 -4.19
C VAL A 198 -5.26 28.32 -5.59
N ARG A 199 -6.56 28.41 -5.88
CA ARG A 199 -7.08 28.84 -7.20
C ARG A 199 -6.60 30.23 -7.59
N ASN A 200 -6.50 31.12 -6.61
CA ASN A 200 -6.04 32.49 -6.82
C ASN A 200 -4.52 32.59 -7.01
N HIS A 201 -3.74 31.81 -6.25
CA HIS A 201 -2.28 31.94 -6.22
C HIS A 201 -1.54 30.93 -7.12
N TYR A 202 -2.21 29.85 -7.52
CA TYR A 202 -1.67 28.78 -8.36
C TYR A 202 -2.73 28.33 -9.40
N PRO A 203 -3.00 29.16 -10.42
CA PRO A 203 -4.14 28.99 -11.33
C PRO A 203 -4.07 27.75 -12.22
N VAL A 204 -2.88 27.14 -12.38
CA VAL A 204 -2.70 25.87 -13.10
C VAL A 204 -3.20 24.65 -12.33
N MET A 205 -3.67 24.80 -11.09
CA MET A 205 -4.28 23.72 -10.32
C MET A 205 -5.46 23.09 -11.09
N PRO A 206 -5.57 21.75 -11.20
CA PRO A 206 -6.67 21.09 -11.90
C PRO A 206 -8.03 21.38 -11.26
N LYS A 207 -9.11 21.37 -12.05
CA LYS A 207 -10.48 21.66 -11.59
C LYS A 207 -10.92 20.80 -10.40
N VAL A 208 -10.46 19.55 -10.32
CA VAL A 208 -10.73 18.68 -9.19
C VAL A 208 -9.57 18.80 -8.19
N PHE A 209 -9.80 19.48 -7.07
CA PHE A 209 -8.75 19.80 -6.10
C PHE A 209 -8.38 18.65 -5.17
N ARG A 210 -9.37 17.88 -4.68
CA ARG A 210 -9.15 16.81 -3.69
C ARG A 210 -8.07 15.78 -4.10
N PRO A 211 -7.95 15.34 -5.38
CA PRO A 211 -6.86 14.46 -5.79
C PRO A 211 -5.46 15.08 -5.70
N ALA A 212 -5.32 16.40 -5.89
CA ALA A 212 -4.05 17.09 -5.68
C ALA A 212 -3.70 17.12 -4.19
N LEU A 213 -4.69 17.44 -3.36
CA LEU A 213 -4.55 17.43 -1.91
C LEU A 213 -4.16 16.04 -1.38
N ALA A 214 -4.80 14.98 -1.87
CA ALA A 214 -4.45 13.59 -1.54
C ALA A 214 -3.02 13.23 -1.95
N GLY A 215 -2.55 13.70 -3.11
CA GLY A 215 -1.15 13.53 -3.52
C GLY A 215 -0.15 14.28 -2.64
N ALA A 216 -0.50 15.48 -2.15
CA ALA A 216 0.31 16.21 -1.18
C ALA A 216 0.39 15.50 0.18
N ALA A 217 -0.72 14.89 0.63
CA ALA A 217 -0.76 14.06 1.82
C ALA A 217 0.07 12.78 1.64
N LYS A 218 0.00 12.15 0.45
CA LYS A 218 0.82 10.99 0.08
C LYS A 218 2.32 11.31 0.10
N LEU A 219 2.71 12.50 -0.36
CA LEU A 219 4.08 13.02 -0.20
C LEU A 219 4.41 13.45 1.25
N ARG A 220 3.49 13.24 2.20
CA ARG A 220 3.64 13.57 3.63
C ARG A 220 3.89 15.05 3.89
N LEU A 221 3.50 15.93 2.97
CA LEU A 221 3.63 17.39 3.13
C LEU A 221 2.51 17.94 4.02
N ILE A 222 1.32 17.34 3.95
CA ILE A 222 0.14 17.76 4.71
C ILE A 222 -0.54 16.59 5.42
N ASN A 223 -1.29 16.91 6.48
CA ASN A 223 -2.28 16.01 7.07
C ASN A 223 -3.68 16.51 6.71
N ILE A 224 -4.62 15.57 6.53
CA ILE A 224 -6.03 15.85 6.27
C ILE A 224 -6.85 15.28 7.43
N TYR A 225 -7.59 16.12 8.14
CA TYR A 225 -8.48 15.75 9.23
C TYR A 225 -9.91 16.13 8.87
N GLY A 226 -10.67 15.17 8.33
CA GLY A 226 -12.02 15.45 7.85
C GLY A 226 -12.04 16.53 6.77
N ASN A 227 -12.51 17.74 7.11
CA ASN A 227 -12.58 18.88 6.21
C ASN A 227 -11.50 19.94 6.47
N GLU A 228 -10.52 19.66 7.31
CA GLU A 228 -9.41 20.56 7.63
C GLU A 228 -8.07 19.97 7.24
N VAL A 229 -7.08 20.84 7.01
CA VAL A 229 -5.73 20.47 6.63
C VAL A 229 -4.67 21.32 7.32
N GLU A 230 -3.51 20.70 7.56
CA GLU A 230 -2.31 21.37 8.09
C GLU A 230 -1.04 20.84 7.43
N LEU A 231 0.04 21.62 7.47
CA LEU A 231 1.37 21.11 7.13
C LEU A 231 1.87 20.13 8.19
N THR A 232 2.42 19.00 7.75
CA THR A 232 3.16 18.10 8.64
C THR A 232 4.48 18.74 9.08
N LYS A 233 5.18 18.10 10.03
CA LYS A 233 6.55 18.50 10.38
C LYS A 233 7.49 18.44 9.17
N ILE A 234 7.37 17.39 8.35
CA ILE A 234 8.16 17.25 7.10
C ILE A 234 7.79 18.36 6.13
N GLY A 235 6.50 18.64 5.94
CA GLY A 235 6.02 19.73 5.11
C GLY A 235 6.65 21.07 5.51
N LYS A 236 6.57 21.43 6.79
CA LYS A 236 7.18 22.66 7.33
C LYS A 236 8.68 22.74 7.07
N THR A 237 9.42 21.64 7.25
CA THR A 237 10.86 21.57 6.96
C THR A 237 11.18 21.72 5.48
N CYS A 238 10.31 21.24 4.59
CA CYS A 238 10.50 21.35 3.15
C CYS A 238 10.19 22.74 2.59
N MET A 239 9.28 23.51 3.21
CA MET A 239 8.82 24.80 2.65
C MET A 239 9.95 25.78 2.33
N PRO A 240 10.98 26.00 3.18
CA PRO A 240 12.09 26.89 2.86
C PRO A 240 12.94 26.46 1.65
N LEU A 241 12.85 25.19 1.24
CA LEU A 241 13.60 24.63 0.10
C LEU A 241 12.78 24.62 -1.19
N LEU A 242 11.48 24.93 -1.10
CA LEU A 242 10.56 24.97 -2.23
C LEU A 242 10.37 26.42 -2.73
N PRO A 243 10.02 26.59 -4.01
CA PRO A 243 9.70 27.91 -4.55
C PRO A 243 8.39 28.45 -3.98
N ASP A 244 8.14 29.75 -4.19
CA ASP A 244 6.81 30.31 -4.01
C ASP A 244 5.82 29.83 -5.11
N ALA A 245 4.53 30.11 -4.91
CA ALA A 245 3.48 29.65 -5.82
C ALA A 245 3.61 30.26 -7.23
N ALA A 246 4.06 31.50 -7.35
CA ALA A 246 4.22 32.19 -8.64
C ALA A 246 5.37 31.59 -9.47
N THR A 247 6.48 31.29 -8.82
CA THR A 247 7.64 30.62 -9.42
C THR A 247 7.28 29.19 -9.81
N LEU A 248 6.60 28.43 -8.92
CA LEU A 248 6.13 27.09 -9.25
C LEU A 248 5.14 27.11 -10.43
N ASN A 249 4.28 28.13 -10.53
CA ASN A 249 3.34 28.29 -11.64
C ASN A 249 4.08 28.48 -12.97
N THR A 250 5.16 29.24 -12.95
CA THR A 250 6.04 29.41 -14.13
C THR A 250 6.73 28.10 -14.52
N TRP A 251 7.21 27.34 -13.53
CA TRP A 251 7.85 26.04 -13.76
C TRP A 251 6.87 24.95 -14.20
N HIS A 252 5.59 25.04 -13.84
CA HIS A 252 4.58 24.06 -14.18
C HIS A 252 4.52 23.81 -15.70
N SER A 253 4.44 24.87 -16.50
CA SER A 253 4.40 24.76 -17.97
C SER A 253 5.67 24.15 -18.54
N GLN A 254 6.82 24.41 -17.92
CA GLN A 254 8.10 23.79 -18.33
C GLN A 254 8.13 22.31 -17.93
N ALA A 255 7.58 21.97 -16.76
CA ALA A 255 7.54 20.64 -16.20
C ALA A 255 6.69 19.67 -17.05
N ILE A 256 5.80 20.17 -17.91
CA ILE A 256 5.10 19.34 -18.90
C ILE A 256 6.08 18.64 -19.85
N HIS A 257 7.21 19.29 -20.14
CA HIS A 257 8.17 18.82 -21.16
C HIS A 257 9.52 18.41 -20.61
N LYS A 258 9.85 18.82 -19.37
CA LYS A 258 11.16 18.55 -18.75
C LYS A 258 10.98 18.08 -17.31
N PRO A 259 11.83 17.17 -16.82
CA PRO A 259 11.83 16.78 -15.41
C PRO A 259 11.99 17.99 -14.47
N LEU A 260 11.30 17.96 -13.33
CA LEU A 260 11.33 19.10 -12.39
C LEU A 260 12.73 19.25 -11.76
N ALA A 261 13.43 18.14 -11.54
CA ALA A 261 14.82 18.12 -11.10
C ALA A 261 15.81 18.81 -12.06
N VAL A 262 15.47 18.91 -13.36
CA VAL A 262 16.27 19.65 -14.35
C VAL A 262 15.93 21.16 -14.30
N ILE A 263 14.66 21.49 -14.11
CA ILE A 263 14.19 22.89 -14.02
C ILE A 263 14.68 23.54 -12.71
N SER A 264 14.59 22.80 -11.61
CA SER A 264 14.99 23.22 -10.27
C SER A 264 15.62 22.03 -9.52
N PRO A 265 16.96 21.94 -9.48
CA PRO A 265 17.65 20.86 -8.77
C PRO A 265 17.29 20.75 -7.29
N SER A 266 17.03 21.88 -6.62
CA SER A 266 16.62 21.91 -5.21
C SER A 266 15.23 21.30 -5.01
N THR A 267 14.26 21.65 -5.85
CA THR A 267 12.92 21.05 -5.81
C THR A 267 12.95 19.56 -6.17
N GLY A 268 13.79 19.16 -7.13
CA GLY A 268 14.07 17.75 -7.41
C GLY A 268 14.62 17.02 -6.19
N ALA A 269 15.59 17.60 -5.48
CA ALA A 269 16.15 17.03 -4.25
C ALA A 269 15.11 16.87 -3.14
N VAL A 270 14.22 17.86 -2.96
CA VAL A 270 13.09 17.75 -2.02
C VAL A 270 12.19 16.57 -2.40
N LEU A 271 11.81 16.44 -3.68
CA LEU A 271 11.00 15.29 -4.13
C LEU A 271 11.68 13.96 -3.87
N ARG A 272 13.00 13.84 -4.08
CA ARG A 272 13.74 12.61 -3.76
C ARG A 272 13.63 12.24 -2.28
N ILE A 273 13.83 13.21 -1.38
CA ILE A 273 13.70 12.99 0.07
C ILE A 273 12.27 12.54 0.45
N LEU A 274 11.25 13.16 -0.15
CA LEU A 274 9.85 12.80 0.13
C LEU A 274 9.52 11.39 -0.36
N LEU A 275 10.02 11.01 -1.55
CA LEU A 275 9.80 9.70 -2.16
C LEU A 275 10.63 8.60 -1.50
N GLU A 276 11.78 8.91 -0.90
CA GLU A 276 12.54 7.98 -0.06
C GLU A 276 11.71 7.54 1.16
N GLY A 277 10.78 8.39 1.61
CA GLY A 277 9.81 8.07 2.65
C GLY A 277 8.54 7.35 2.16
N ASP A 278 8.38 7.13 0.85
CA ASP A 278 7.28 6.36 0.25
C ASP A 278 7.76 4.92 0.00
N PRO A 279 7.14 3.90 0.63
CA PRO A 279 7.64 2.52 0.58
C PRO A 279 7.65 1.91 -0.83
N VAL A 280 6.81 2.40 -1.74
CA VAL A 280 6.74 1.89 -3.12
C VAL A 280 7.82 2.54 -3.96
N ALA A 281 7.96 3.87 -3.89
CA ALA A 281 9.02 4.58 -4.60
C ALA A 281 10.39 4.06 -4.13
N LYS A 282 10.59 3.97 -2.81
CA LYS A 282 11.81 3.42 -2.21
C LYS A 282 12.10 2.00 -2.71
N PHE A 283 11.11 1.11 -2.72
CA PHE A 283 11.33 -0.25 -3.21
C PHE A 283 11.78 -0.25 -4.69
N ILE A 284 11.14 0.54 -5.55
CA ILE A 284 11.52 0.64 -6.96
C ILE A 284 12.94 1.18 -7.12
N THR A 285 13.31 2.24 -6.40
CA THR A 285 14.66 2.83 -6.47
C THR A 285 15.70 1.88 -5.90
N ASP A 286 15.44 1.22 -4.78
CA ASP A 286 16.36 0.23 -4.18
C ASP A 286 16.62 -0.94 -5.16
N VAL A 287 15.62 -1.37 -5.95
CA VAL A 287 15.79 -2.40 -6.98
C VAL A 287 16.66 -1.88 -8.14
N LEU A 288 16.37 -0.67 -8.62
CA LEU A 288 17.11 -0.03 -9.71
C LEU A 288 18.57 0.28 -9.34
N GLU A 289 18.86 0.59 -8.08
CA GLU A 289 20.23 0.77 -7.59
C GLU A 289 21.06 -0.53 -7.58
N LYS A 290 20.40 -1.69 -7.62
CA LYS A 290 21.07 -3.00 -7.69
C LYS A 290 21.34 -3.46 -9.12
N THR A 291 20.82 -2.76 -10.12
CA THR A 291 21.17 -3.00 -11.53
C THR A 291 22.44 -2.24 -11.86
N ASP A 292 23.11 -2.58 -12.97
CA ASP A 292 24.31 -1.85 -13.35
C ASP A 292 23.98 -0.36 -13.48
N PRO A 293 24.77 0.55 -12.86
CA PRO A 293 24.46 1.97 -12.89
C PRO A 293 24.32 2.46 -14.34
N ARG A 294 23.19 3.11 -14.65
CA ARG A 294 22.81 3.61 -15.99
C ARG A 294 22.47 2.54 -17.02
N GLU A 295 22.28 1.28 -16.61
CA GLU A 295 21.66 0.30 -17.49
C GLU A 295 20.17 0.62 -17.65
N ALA A 296 19.74 0.78 -18.90
CA ALA A 296 18.34 0.98 -19.24
C ALA A 296 17.68 -0.39 -19.44
N ILE A 297 16.78 -0.76 -18.52
CA ILE A 297 16.13 -2.07 -18.50
C ILE A 297 14.61 -1.96 -18.74
N PRO A 298 13.96 -2.94 -19.38
CA PRO A 298 12.51 -2.96 -19.50
C PRO A 298 11.83 -3.29 -18.15
N MET A 299 10.54 -2.96 -18.03
CA MET A 299 9.75 -3.28 -16.83
C MET A 299 9.76 -4.79 -16.52
N SER A 300 9.70 -5.65 -17.53
CA SER A 300 9.78 -7.11 -17.34
C SER A 300 11.04 -7.50 -16.57
N THR A 301 12.20 -7.03 -17.01
CA THR A 301 13.48 -7.22 -16.32
C THR A 301 13.53 -6.57 -14.94
N LEU A 302 13.01 -5.35 -14.79
CA LEU A 302 12.95 -4.68 -13.49
C LEU A 302 12.18 -5.52 -12.46
N VAL A 303 11.03 -6.07 -12.85
CA VAL A 303 10.19 -6.88 -11.96
C VAL A 303 10.80 -8.25 -11.68
N GLU A 304 11.51 -8.84 -12.64
CA GLU A 304 12.31 -10.03 -12.39
C GLU A 304 13.40 -9.80 -11.35
N ILE A 305 14.14 -8.69 -11.44
CA ILE A 305 15.18 -8.34 -10.47
C ILE A 305 14.55 -8.04 -9.11
N ALA A 306 13.45 -7.28 -9.07
CA ALA A 306 12.69 -7.01 -7.85
C ALA A 306 12.27 -8.30 -7.16
N SER A 307 11.78 -9.29 -7.90
CA SER A 307 11.35 -10.59 -7.35
C SER A 307 12.49 -11.33 -6.66
N ARG A 308 13.73 -11.20 -7.15
CA ARG A 308 14.90 -11.86 -6.56
C ARG A 308 15.31 -11.18 -5.25
N LEU A 309 15.09 -9.87 -5.16
CA LEU A 309 15.40 -9.07 -3.98
C LEU A 309 14.33 -9.22 -2.89
N ASP A 310 13.06 -9.10 -3.24
CA ASP A 310 11.94 -9.28 -2.33
C ASP A 310 10.74 -9.91 -3.03
N LYS A 311 10.60 -11.22 -2.81
CA LYS A 311 9.53 -12.05 -3.37
C LYS A 311 8.15 -11.68 -2.82
N THR A 312 8.09 -11.09 -1.64
CA THR A 312 6.83 -10.76 -0.95
C THR A 312 6.30 -9.40 -1.37
N MET A 313 7.19 -8.43 -1.57
CA MET A 313 6.83 -7.06 -1.96
C MET A 313 6.56 -6.93 -3.46
N THR A 314 7.29 -7.68 -4.30
CA THR A 314 7.17 -7.56 -5.75
C THR A 314 5.73 -7.76 -6.26
N PRO A 315 4.98 -8.79 -5.83
CA PRO A 315 3.60 -8.95 -6.25
C PRO A 315 2.68 -7.82 -5.82
N ILE A 316 2.91 -7.25 -4.63
CA ILE A 316 2.14 -6.14 -4.09
C ILE A 316 2.37 -4.90 -4.93
N VAL A 317 3.63 -4.54 -5.16
CA VAL A 317 4.02 -3.32 -5.85
C VAL A 317 3.61 -3.36 -7.31
N PHE A 318 3.94 -4.42 -8.04
CA PHE A 318 3.86 -4.40 -9.49
C PHE A 318 2.56 -4.94 -10.07
N PHE A 319 1.82 -5.82 -9.36
CA PHE A 319 0.68 -6.53 -9.96
C PHE A 319 -0.66 -6.24 -9.27
N PHE A 320 -1.74 -6.26 -10.05
CA PHE A 320 -3.10 -6.06 -9.53
C PHE A 320 -3.51 -7.21 -8.60
N PRO A 321 -4.02 -6.94 -7.37
CA PRO A 321 -4.33 -7.98 -6.41
C PRO A 321 -5.35 -8.99 -6.93
N LYS A 322 -6.35 -8.50 -7.66
CA LYS A 322 -7.48 -9.33 -8.12
C LYS A 322 -7.12 -10.35 -9.20
N ILE A 323 -5.94 -10.25 -9.82
CA ILE A 323 -5.49 -11.16 -10.88
C ILE A 323 -4.07 -11.69 -10.63
N VAL A 324 -3.46 -11.37 -9.49
CA VAL A 324 -2.11 -11.82 -9.16
C VAL A 324 -2.03 -13.35 -9.02
N HIS A 325 -3.13 -13.99 -8.59
CA HIS A 325 -3.21 -15.45 -8.47
C HIS A 325 -3.00 -16.18 -9.81
N GLU A 326 -3.23 -15.52 -10.95
CA GLU A 326 -3.05 -16.13 -12.27
C GLU A 326 -1.56 -16.35 -12.60
N ILE A 327 -0.69 -15.56 -11.96
CA ILE A 327 0.76 -15.53 -12.22
C ILE A 327 1.60 -16.05 -11.05
N LEU A 328 0.98 -16.48 -9.95
CA LEU A 328 1.69 -17.07 -8.81
C LEU A 328 1.54 -18.59 -8.82
N ASP A 329 2.56 -19.31 -8.35
CA ASP A 329 2.45 -20.71 -7.99
C ASP A 329 1.97 -20.89 -6.53
N ASP A 330 1.83 -22.15 -6.10
CA ASP A 330 1.38 -22.48 -4.74
C ASP A 330 2.36 -22.03 -3.64
N GLN A 331 3.61 -21.73 -4.01
CA GLN A 331 4.63 -21.20 -3.11
C GLN A 331 4.70 -19.67 -3.13
N GLY A 332 3.83 -19.01 -3.91
CA GLY A 332 3.80 -17.56 -4.04
C GLY A 332 4.88 -16.99 -4.95
N PHE A 333 5.52 -17.82 -5.78
CA PHE A 333 6.50 -17.35 -6.76
C PHE A 333 5.84 -16.96 -8.08
N ILE A 334 6.39 -15.93 -8.71
CA ILE A 334 5.91 -15.46 -10.02
C ILE A 334 6.34 -16.46 -11.09
N VAL A 335 5.34 -16.95 -11.83
CA VAL A 335 5.49 -17.85 -12.97
C VAL A 335 5.60 -16.99 -14.23
N TRP A 336 6.82 -16.61 -14.61
CA TRP A 336 7.10 -15.58 -15.63
C TRP A 336 6.40 -15.80 -16.98
N HIS A 337 6.30 -17.04 -17.47
CA HIS A 337 5.63 -17.32 -18.74
C HIS A 337 4.11 -17.06 -18.72
N LYS A 338 3.51 -16.87 -17.54
CA LYS A 338 2.10 -16.47 -17.39
C LYS A 338 1.92 -14.95 -17.26
N VAL A 339 3.01 -14.20 -17.07
CA VAL A 339 2.95 -12.76 -16.89
C VAL A 339 2.59 -12.10 -18.22
N GLU A 340 1.66 -11.16 -18.16
CA GLU A 340 1.06 -10.48 -19.32
C GLU A 340 0.88 -9.01 -18.95
N PRO A 341 0.80 -8.09 -19.94
CA PRO A 341 0.64 -6.66 -19.68
C PRO A 341 -0.53 -6.29 -18.76
N ARG A 342 -1.65 -7.03 -18.85
CA ARG A 342 -2.84 -6.80 -18.02
C ARG A 342 -2.61 -7.00 -16.52
N HIS A 343 -1.60 -7.78 -16.14
CA HIS A 343 -1.29 -8.05 -14.74
C HIS A 343 -0.66 -6.84 -14.03
N TYR A 344 0.08 -6.00 -14.77
CA TYR A 344 0.82 -4.87 -14.20
C TYR A 344 -0.08 -3.72 -13.77
N ARG A 345 0.23 -3.12 -12.62
CA ARG A 345 -0.49 -1.95 -12.10
C ARG A 345 -0.17 -0.69 -12.89
N THR A 346 -1.22 -0.04 -13.39
CA THR A 346 -1.17 1.28 -14.03
C THR A 346 -0.52 2.36 -13.17
N SER A 347 -0.76 2.32 -11.85
CA SER A 347 -0.18 3.28 -10.91
C SER A 347 1.35 3.26 -10.93
N ILE A 348 1.97 2.12 -11.22
CA ILE A 348 3.43 2.01 -11.26
C ILE A 348 4.00 2.58 -12.55
N TYR A 349 3.63 2.00 -13.69
CA TYR A 349 4.24 2.34 -14.99
C TYR A 349 3.80 3.70 -15.55
N MET A 350 2.73 4.31 -15.01
CA MET A 350 2.34 5.68 -15.35
C MET A 350 2.69 6.67 -14.24
N GLN A 351 2.05 6.53 -13.08
CA GLN A 351 2.05 7.60 -12.07
C GLN A 351 3.39 7.66 -11.34
N TYR A 352 3.81 6.56 -10.71
CA TYR A 352 5.10 6.50 -10.01
C TYR A 352 6.26 6.78 -10.97
N LYS A 353 6.24 6.19 -12.18
CA LYS A 353 7.26 6.48 -13.20
C LYS A 353 7.42 7.97 -13.47
N LYS A 354 6.31 8.68 -13.72
CA LYS A 354 6.37 10.13 -13.97
C LYS A 354 6.86 10.92 -12.76
N ILE A 355 6.41 10.57 -11.55
CA ILE A 355 6.87 11.24 -10.33
C ILE A 355 8.37 11.00 -10.09
N LEU A 356 8.88 9.78 -10.31
CA LEU A 356 10.30 9.43 -10.20
C LEU A 356 11.15 10.14 -11.27
N ILE A 357 10.66 10.27 -12.51
CA ILE A 357 11.29 11.09 -13.55
C ILE A 357 11.42 12.54 -13.06
N HIS A 358 10.33 13.16 -12.59
CA HIS A 358 10.37 14.55 -12.12
C HIS A 358 11.28 14.76 -10.91
N ALA A 359 11.36 13.76 -10.02
CA ALA A 359 12.31 13.77 -8.90
C ALA A 359 13.77 13.56 -9.36
N GLY A 360 13.99 13.07 -10.58
CA GLY A 360 15.32 12.81 -11.12
C GLY A 360 15.96 11.53 -10.59
N PHE A 361 15.17 10.54 -10.16
CA PHE A 361 15.69 9.20 -9.86
C PHE A 361 15.99 8.40 -11.13
N ILE A 362 15.16 8.59 -12.16
CA ILE A 362 15.23 7.83 -13.41
C ILE A 362 15.20 8.74 -14.64
N ALA A 363 15.78 8.27 -15.74
CA ALA A 363 15.72 8.94 -17.03
C ALA A 363 14.29 8.96 -17.62
N ASP A 364 13.97 9.99 -18.42
CA ASP A 364 12.68 10.08 -19.13
C ASP A 364 12.75 9.34 -20.48
N HIS A 365 12.45 8.04 -20.44
CA HIS A 365 12.21 7.22 -21.63
C HIS A 365 10.74 7.18 -22.05
N GLY A 366 9.90 8.08 -21.51
CA GLY A 366 8.45 8.01 -21.67
C GLY A 366 7.79 6.93 -20.81
N VAL A 367 6.54 6.59 -21.15
CA VAL A 367 5.77 5.52 -20.49
C VAL A 367 5.44 4.44 -21.52
N GLY A 368 5.52 3.17 -21.15
CA GLY A 368 5.29 2.03 -22.06
C GLY A 368 3.82 1.79 -22.45
N GLY A 369 2.91 2.71 -22.14
CA GLY A 369 1.50 2.68 -22.54
C GLY A 369 0.63 3.66 -21.76
N THR A 370 -0.56 3.93 -22.29
CA THR A 370 -1.55 4.86 -21.70
C THR A 370 -2.70 4.15 -20.97
N SER A 371 -2.77 2.82 -21.08
CA SER A 371 -3.78 1.98 -20.43
C SER A 371 -3.26 0.54 -20.31
N SER A 372 -3.85 -0.30 -19.45
CA SER A 372 -3.47 -1.71 -19.36
C SER A 372 -3.66 -2.49 -20.67
N LYS A 373 -4.56 -2.03 -21.56
CA LYS A 373 -4.81 -2.67 -22.86
C LYS A 373 -3.73 -2.37 -23.90
N SER A 374 -3.08 -1.21 -23.77
CA SER A 374 -2.04 -0.73 -24.69
C SER A 374 -0.64 -0.77 -24.08
N TYR A 375 -0.53 -1.29 -22.86
CA TYR A 375 0.73 -1.37 -22.14
C TYR A 375 1.64 -2.44 -22.72
N ASN A 376 2.90 -2.11 -22.93
CA ASN A 376 3.95 -3.04 -23.32
C ASN A 376 5.11 -2.95 -22.32
N PRO A 377 5.27 -3.94 -21.41
CA PRO A 377 6.31 -3.91 -20.39
C PRO A 377 7.73 -3.95 -20.97
N ASP A 378 7.94 -4.57 -22.13
CA ASP A 378 9.26 -4.68 -22.77
C ASP A 378 9.70 -3.36 -23.43
N ARG A 379 8.76 -2.44 -23.65
CA ARG A 379 9.03 -1.08 -24.14
C ARG A 379 9.00 -0.04 -23.01
N ASP A 380 8.59 -0.43 -21.81
CA ASP A 380 8.58 0.46 -20.66
C ASP A 380 9.97 0.49 -20.02
N ILE A 381 10.84 1.38 -20.49
CA ILE A 381 12.27 1.39 -20.10
C ILE A 381 12.51 2.20 -18.83
N TRP A 382 13.28 1.65 -17.90
CA TRP A 382 13.66 2.22 -16.62
C TRP A 382 15.19 2.27 -16.52
N GLU A 383 15.73 3.44 -16.18
CA GLU A 383 17.18 3.66 -16.06
C GLU A 383 17.42 4.53 -14.84
N TYR A 384 18.20 4.06 -13.88
CA TYR A 384 18.62 4.82 -12.71
C TYR A 384 19.73 5.82 -13.08
N ILE A 385 19.61 7.07 -12.62
CA ILE A 385 20.52 8.16 -13.07
C ILE A 385 21.23 8.95 -11.96
N LEU A 386 21.09 8.52 -10.69
CA LEU A 386 21.74 9.19 -9.56
C LEU A 386 23.12 8.61 -9.22
#